data_AF-W1NZD4-F1
#
_entry.id   AF-W1NZD4-F1
#
_cell.length_a   1.000
_cell.length_b   1.000
_cell.length_c   1.000
_cell.angle_alpha   90.00
_cell.angle_beta   90.00
_cell.angle_gamma   90.00
#
_symmetry.space_group_name_H-M   'P 1'
#
loop_
_entity.id
_entity.type
_entity.pdbx_description
1 polymer ?
#
loop_
_entity_poly.entity_id
_entity_poly.type
_entity_poly.pdbx_seq_one_letter_code
_entity_poly.pdbx_strand_id
1 'polypeptide(L)'
;MLGRYVGKWLYDKGIPFDAANSPYFPPMVSAIQRAGPGVKPLTAYELSGPILDEEVEEVTNWIKEYKQSWPRACITLMSDGWLNKIVEEVGDKHVVQFITDNARACVSAGSKLMDKRKHLVWTLCTAHNIDLMLEEIDEIKIVKETLDEARLVSRFIYNHSKIIFLFR
;
A
#
# COMPACT_ATOMS: atom_id res chain seq x y z
N MET A 1 -6.59 -29.91 -15.88
CA MET A 1 -5.40 -29.34 -16.57
C MET A 1 -5.15 -27.87 -16.20
N LEU A 2 -6.17 -27.01 -16.17
CA LEU A 2 -6.03 -25.57 -15.82
C LEU A 2 -5.26 -25.32 -14.51
N GLY A 3 -5.65 -25.98 -13.42
CA GLY A 3 -5.00 -25.78 -12.11
C GLY A 3 -3.49 -26.06 -12.10
N ARG A 4 -2.99 -26.96 -12.97
CA ARG A 4 -1.55 -27.23 -13.08
C ARG A 4 -0.80 -26.06 -13.71
N TYR A 5 -1.39 -25.38 -14.69
CA TYR A 5 -0.78 -24.21 -15.33
C TYR A 5 -0.83 -22.99 -14.40
N VAL A 6 -1.96 -22.77 -13.74
CA VAL A 6 -2.09 -21.73 -12.70
C VAL A 6 -1.06 -21.96 -11.60
N GLY A 7 -0.96 -23.18 -11.06
CA GLY A 7 0.04 -23.51 -10.03
C GLY A 7 1.48 -23.25 -10.49
N LYS A 8 1.85 -23.69 -11.70
CA LYS A 8 3.19 -23.41 -12.27
C LYS A 8 3.49 -21.92 -12.37
N TRP A 9 2.51 -21.11 -12.77
CA TRP A 9 2.67 -19.66 -12.86
C TRP A 9 2.83 -19.01 -11.47
N LEU A 10 2.04 -19.43 -10.48
CA LEU A 10 2.19 -18.98 -9.09
C LEU A 10 3.59 -19.31 -8.53
N TYR A 11 4.09 -20.52 -8.78
CA TYR A 11 5.42 -20.94 -8.36
C TYR A 11 6.53 -20.10 -9.02
N ASP A 12 6.45 -19.89 -10.35
CA ASP A 12 7.42 -19.12 -11.12
C ASP A 12 7.49 -17.64 -10.67
N LYS A 13 6.33 -17.04 -10.37
CA LYS A 13 6.23 -15.63 -9.97
C LYS A 13 6.30 -15.40 -8.47
N GLY A 14 6.44 -16.46 -7.67
CA GLY A 14 6.49 -16.38 -6.20
C GLY A 14 5.20 -15.85 -5.58
N ILE A 15 4.07 -15.94 -6.30
CA ILE A 15 2.77 -15.41 -5.87
C ILE A 15 2.22 -16.29 -4.75
N PRO A 16 1.82 -15.71 -3.60
CA PRO A 16 1.18 -16.43 -2.51
C PRO A 16 -0.08 -17.21 -2.93
N PHE A 17 -0.32 -18.38 -2.35
CA PHE A 17 -1.44 -19.25 -2.79
C PHE A 17 -2.81 -18.68 -2.44
N ASP A 18 -2.91 -17.86 -1.41
CA ASP A 18 -4.11 -17.11 -1.04
C ASP A 18 -4.50 -16.06 -2.09
N ALA A 19 -3.65 -15.74 -3.06
CA ALA A 19 -4.03 -14.95 -4.23
C ALA A 19 -5.20 -15.59 -5.02
N ALA A 20 -5.37 -16.92 -4.95
CA ALA A 20 -6.51 -17.62 -5.53
C ALA A 20 -7.84 -17.31 -4.80
N ASN A 21 -7.80 -16.79 -3.57
CA ASN A 21 -8.97 -16.37 -2.81
C ASN A 21 -9.42 -14.94 -3.15
N SER A 22 -8.70 -14.24 -4.04
CA SER A 22 -9.10 -12.92 -4.51
C SER A 22 -10.51 -12.94 -5.11
N PRO A 23 -11.37 -11.96 -4.80
CA PRO A 23 -12.71 -11.86 -5.41
C PRO A 23 -12.65 -11.72 -6.94
N TYR A 24 -11.51 -11.28 -7.49
CA TYR A 24 -11.29 -11.13 -8.94
C TYR A 24 -10.83 -12.42 -9.64
N PHE A 25 -10.41 -13.45 -8.89
CA PHE A 25 -9.90 -14.68 -9.48
C PHE A 25 -10.98 -15.51 -10.20
N PRO A 26 -12.17 -15.77 -9.63
CA PRO A 26 -13.24 -16.47 -10.35
C PRO A 26 -13.78 -15.71 -11.60
N PRO A 27 -13.98 -14.37 -11.56
CA PRO A 27 -14.31 -13.59 -12.74
C PRO A 27 -13.27 -13.69 -13.85
N MET A 28 -11.97 -13.61 -13.52
CA MET A 28 -10.88 -13.77 -14.48
C MET A 28 -10.92 -15.14 -15.17
N VAL A 29 -11.05 -16.22 -14.40
CA VAL A 29 -11.15 -17.59 -14.96
C VAL A 29 -12.37 -17.71 -15.88
N SER A 30 -13.51 -17.16 -15.46
CA SER A 30 -14.75 -17.17 -16.25
C SER A 30 -14.60 -16.37 -17.55
N ALA A 31 -13.93 -15.23 -17.51
CA ALA A 31 -13.67 -14.41 -18.69
C ALA A 31 -12.78 -15.14 -19.71
N ILE A 32 -11.70 -15.79 -19.25
CA ILE A 32 -10.83 -16.61 -20.10
C ILE A 32 -11.61 -17.77 -20.72
N GLN A 33 -12.45 -18.46 -19.93
CA GLN A 33 -13.28 -19.55 -20.43
C GLN A 33 -14.28 -19.08 -21.49
N ARG A 34 -14.91 -17.90 -21.31
CA ARG A 34 -15.84 -17.32 -22.29
C ARG A 34 -15.15 -16.86 -23.57
N ALA A 35 -13.93 -16.33 -23.49
CA ALA A 35 -13.16 -15.90 -24.66
C ALA A 35 -12.83 -17.07 -25.60
N GLY A 36 -12.72 -18.28 -25.05
CA GLY A 36 -12.54 -19.51 -25.82
C GLY A 36 -11.10 -19.75 -26.31
N PRO A 37 -10.90 -20.79 -27.15
CA PRO A 37 -9.59 -21.14 -27.66
C PRO A 37 -8.98 -20.03 -28.53
N GLY A 38 -7.70 -19.71 -28.32
CA GLY A 38 -6.97 -18.71 -29.10
C GLY A 38 -6.93 -17.32 -28.47
N VAL A 39 -7.52 -17.12 -27.28
CA VAL A 39 -7.31 -15.90 -26.49
C VAL A 39 -5.82 -15.70 -26.26
N LYS A 40 -5.33 -14.52 -26.65
CA LYS A 40 -3.93 -14.13 -26.44
C LYS A 40 -3.80 -13.60 -25.01
N PRO A 41 -2.78 -14.03 -24.25
CA PRO A 41 -2.46 -13.38 -22.99
C PRO A 41 -2.15 -11.90 -23.21
N LEU A 42 -2.56 -11.06 -22.27
CA LEU A 42 -2.18 -9.65 -22.23
C LEU A 42 -0.66 -9.52 -22.06
N THR A 43 -0.10 -8.53 -22.72
CA THR A 43 1.30 -8.13 -22.56
C THR A 43 1.48 -7.29 -21.30
N ALA A 44 2.73 -7.20 -20.82
CA ALA A 44 3.07 -6.32 -19.70
C ALA A 44 2.71 -4.86 -19.99
N TYR A 45 2.89 -4.40 -21.24
CA TYR A 45 2.52 -3.05 -21.66
C TYR A 45 1.01 -2.80 -21.58
N GLU A 46 0.19 -3.74 -22.05
CA GLU A 46 -1.26 -3.61 -21.98
C GLU A 46 -1.75 -3.57 -20.52
N LEU A 47 -1.15 -4.38 -19.64
CA LEU A 47 -1.48 -4.38 -18.21
C LEU A 47 -1.03 -3.10 -17.50
N SER A 48 0.16 -2.58 -17.80
CA SER A 48 0.72 -1.40 -17.13
C SER A 48 0.36 -0.07 -17.79
N GLY A 49 -0.35 -0.11 -18.92
CA GLY A 49 -0.76 1.06 -19.69
C GLY A 49 -2.28 1.15 -19.73
N PRO A 50 -2.92 0.79 -20.86
CA PRO A 50 -4.34 1.03 -21.06
C PRO A 50 -5.25 0.44 -19.98
N ILE A 51 -4.97 -0.79 -19.50
CA ILE A 51 -5.78 -1.40 -18.44
C ILE A 51 -5.59 -0.66 -17.12
N LEU A 52 -4.36 -0.27 -16.79
CA LEU A 52 -4.11 0.52 -15.58
C LEU A 52 -4.78 1.90 -15.68
N ASP A 53 -4.78 2.51 -16.86
CA ASP A 53 -5.44 3.80 -17.09
C ASP A 53 -6.96 3.71 -16.86
N GLU A 54 -7.60 2.61 -17.29
CA GLU A 54 -9.02 2.34 -17.03
C GLU A 54 -9.32 2.20 -15.52
N GLU A 55 -8.51 1.43 -14.79
CA GLU A 55 -8.65 1.28 -13.33
C GLU A 55 -8.43 2.61 -12.59
N VAL A 56 -7.46 3.43 -13.05
CA VAL A 56 -7.22 4.77 -12.51
C VAL A 56 -8.42 5.69 -12.76
N GLU A 57 -9.05 5.61 -13.94
CA GLU A 57 -10.26 6.37 -14.25
C GLU A 57 -11.43 5.96 -13.34
N GLU A 58 -11.66 4.66 -13.15
CA GLU A 58 -12.71 4.15 -12.27
C GLU A 58 -12.54 4.65 -10.84
N VAL A 59 -11.33 4.48 -10.27
CA VAL A 59 -11.02 4.96 -8.92
C VAL A 59 -11.15 6.48 -8.83
N THR A 60 -10.73 7.21 -9.86
CA THR A 60 -10.86 8.68 -9.91
C THR A 60 -12.33 9.10 -9.90
N ASN A 61 -13.20 8.40 -10.63
CA ASN A 61 -14.63 8.68 -10.65
C ASN A 61 -15.28 8.37 -9.29
N TRP A 62 -14.93 7.24 -8.67
CA TRP A 62 -15.35 6.93 -7.31
C TRP A 62 -14.91 8.00 -6.28
N ILE A 63 -13.67 8.49 -6.39
CA ILE A 63 -13.18 9.60 -5.56
C ILE A 63 -14.01 10.86 -5.78
N LYS A 64 -14.37 11.21 -7.02
CA LYS A 64 -15.23 12.38 -7.32
C LYS A 64 -16.59 12.27 -6.66
N GLU A 65 -17.19 11.08 -6.64
CA GLU A 65 -18.46 10.83 -5.93
C GLU A 65 -18.29 10.99 -4.42
N TYR A 66 -17.25 10.36 -3.86
CA TYR A 66 -16.95 10.48 -2.43
C TYR A 66 -16.72 11.94 -1.99
N LYS A 67 -16.07 12.74 -2.83
CA LYS A 67 -15.83 14.19 -2.62
C LYS A 67 -17.12 14.99 -2.39
N GLN A 68 -18.25 14.55 -2.93
CA GLN A 68 -19.54 15.22 -2.72
C GLN A 68 -20.01 15.16 -1.25
N SER A 69 -19.51 14.19 -0.47
CA SER A 69 -19.82 14.05 0.95
C SER A 69 -19.01 14.99 1.86
N TRP A 70 -17.89 15.52 1.36
CA TRP A 70 -16.93 16.33 2.12
C TRP A 70 -17.53 17.56 2.81
N PRO A 71 -18.51 18.28 2.24
CA PRO A 71 -19.12 19.42 2.93
C PRO A 71 -19.87 19.07 4.22
N ARG A 72 -20.21 17.79 4.42
CA ARG A 72 -20.99 17.31 5.57
C ARG A 72 -20.11 16.62 6.61
N ALA A 73 -18.85 16.33 6.30
CA ALA A 73 -17.93 15.58 7.13
C ALA A 73 -16.68 16.40 7.43
N CYS A 74 -16.21 16.33 8.68
CA CYS A 74 -14.86 16.80 9.01
C CYS A 74 -13.85 15.77 8.49
N ILE A 75 -12.79 16.24 7.84
CA ILE A 75 -11.79 15.38 7.20
C ILE A 75 -10.46 15.47 7.95
N THR A 76 -9.95 14.30 8.32
CA THR A 76 -8.56 14.13 8.73
C THR A 76 -7.76 13.64 7.54
N LEU A 77 -6.68 14.36 7.21
CA LEU A 77 -5.75 13.96 6.16
C LEU A 77 -4.54 13.27 6.78
N MET A 78 -4.04 12.22 6.16
CA MET A 78 -2.79 11.55 6.55
C MET A 78 -1.88 11.46 5.34
N SER A 79 -0.62 11.92 5.47
CA SER A 79 0.35 11.87 4.38
C SER A 79 1.79 11.90 4.89
N ASP A 80 2.65 11.26 4.11
CA ASP A 80 4.11 11.26 4.16
C ASP A 80 4.76 12.51 3.53
N GLY A 81 3.98 13.57 3.24
CA GLY A 81 4.47 14.73 2.50
C GLY A 81 3.64 16.00 2.59
N TRP A 82 4.00 16.98 1.74
CA TRP A 82 3.42 18.32 1.74
C TRP A 82 2.00 18.35 1.16
N LEU A 83 1.00 18.62 2.00
CA LEU A 83 -0.42 18.50 1.64
C LEU A 83 -1.13 19.77 1.14
N ASN A 84 -0.42 20.87 0.89
CA ASN A 84 -1.10 22.14 0.61
C ASN A 84 -2.09 22.07 -0.58
N LYS A 85 -1.75 21.30 -1.63
CA LYS A 85 -2.63 21.09 -2.79
C LYS A 85 -3.89 20.30 -2.41
N ILE A 86 -3.75 19.28 -1.58
CA ILE A 86 -4.88 18.44 -1.15
C ILE A 86 -5.83 19.25 -0.26
N VAL A 87 -5.30 20.09 0.64
CA VAL A 87 -6.14 20.98 1.46
C VAL A 87 -6.90 22.00 0.60
N GLU A 88 -6.26 22.53 -0.45
CA GLU A 88 -6.92 23.42 -1.43
C GLU A 88 -8.03 22.70 -2.20
N GLU A 89 -7.79 21.44 -2.58
CA GLU A 89 -8.76 20.60 -3.29
C GLU A 89 -9.96 20.19 -2.40
N VAL A 90 -9.71 19.82 -1.14
CA VAL A 90 -10.75 19.49 -0.16
C VAL A 90 -11.55 20.71 0.28
N GLY A 91 -10.92 21.87 0.22
CA GLY A 91 -11.43 23.09 0.81
C GLY A 91 -11.01 23.20 2.27
N ASP A 92 -10.29 24.26 2.56
CA ASP A 92 -9.68 24.59 3.85
C ASP A 92 -10.62 24.46 5.06
N LYS A 93 -11.91 24.79 4.85
CA LYS A 93 -12.95 24.75 5.88
C LYS A 93 -13.41 23.35 6.31
N HIS A 94 -13.14 22.32 5.52
CA HIS A 94 -13.59 20.95 5.80
C HIS A 94 -12.50 20.09 6.43
N VAL A 95 -11.24 20.52 6.32
CA VAL A 95 -10.11 19.82 6.94
C VAL A 95 -10.02 20.28 8.39
N VAL A 96 -9.96 19.33 9.33
CA VAL A 96 -9.85 19.62 10.77
C VAL A 96 -8.51 19.16 11.34
N GLN A 97 -7.94 18.11 10.76
CA GLN A 97 -6.71 17.52 11.26
C GLN A 97 -5.82 17.07 10.11
N PHE A 98 -4.52 17.18 10.34
CA PHE A 98 -3.50 16.60 9.50
C PHE A 98 -2.55 15.73 10.32
N ILE A 99 -2.26 14.53 9.81
CA ILE A 99 -1.36 13.55 10.41
C ILE A 99 -0.17 13.33 9.47
N THR A 100 1.05 13.51 9.96
CA THR A 100 2.28 13.20 9.21
C THR A 100 3.17 12.23 9.93
N ASP A 101 4.09 11.59 9.23
CA ASP A 101 5.24 10.97 9.88
C ASP A 101 6.09 12.00 10.68
N ASN A 102 7.03 11.47 11.47
CA ASN A 102 7.96 12.25 12.30
C ASN A 102 9.29 12.54 11.57
N ALA A 103 9.38 12.27 10.27
CA ALA A 103 10.56 12.62 9.51
C ALA A 103 10.73 14.15 9.51
N ARG A 104 11.98 14.62 9.54
CA ARG A 104 12.30 16.06 9.63
C ARG A 104 11.61 16.90 8.56
N ALA A 105 11.47 16.37 7.34
CA ALA A 105 10.78 17.03 6.25
C ALA A 105 9.29 17.23 6.55
N CYS A 106 8.63 16.21 7.10
CA CYS A 106 7.24 16.23 7.52
C CYS A 106 6.99 17.11 8.73
N VAL A 107 7.91 17.15 9.69
CA VAL A 107 7.88 18.09 10.82
C VAL A 107 7.98 19.54 10.34
N SER A 108 8.90 19.83 9.42
CA SER A 108 9.02 21.16 8.81
C SER A 108 7.78 21.53 8.01
N ALA A 109 7.22 20.58 7.26
CA ALA A 109 5.98 20.73 6.52
C ALA A 109 4.79 21.01 7.45
N GLY A 110 4.58 20.18 8.47
CA GLY A 110 3.50 20.36 9.44
C GLY A 110 3.55 21.73 10.13
N SER A 111 4.74 22.14 10.56
CA SER A 111 4.96 23.47 11.16
C SER A 111 4.56 24.62 10.21
N LYS A 112 5.06 24.62 8.97
CA LYS A 112 4.69 25.63 7.95
C LYS A 112 3.19 25.62 7.63
N LEU A 113 2.55 24.45 7.68
CA LEU A 113 1.12 24.32 7.44
C LEU A 113 0.30 24.97 8.56
N MET A 114 0.71 24.75 9.81
CA MET A 114 0.08 25.34 11.01
C MET A 114 0.21 26.86 11.03
N ASP A 115 1.34 27.41 10.58
CA ASP A 115 1.53 28.85 10.43
C ASP A 115 0.56 29.46 9.41
N LYS A 116 0.34 28.77 8.29
CA LYS A 116 -0.58 29.21 7.23
C LYS A 116 -2.05 29.03 7.61
N ARG A 117 -2.37 28.02 8.44
CA ARG A 117 -3.74 27.56 8.72
C ARG A 117 -3.91 27.24 10.21
N LYS A 118 -4.25 28.27 10.99
CA LYS A 118 -4.33 28.18 12.46
C LYS A 118 -5.52 27.38 13.00
N HIS A 119 -6.52 27.10 12.17
CA HIS A 119 -7.70 26.30 12.55
C HIS A 119 -7.46 24.80 12.44
N LEU A 120 -6.39 24.38 11.76
CA LEU A 120 -6.05 22.96 11.64
C LEU A 120 -5.33 22.47 12.89
N VAL A 121 -5.51 21.19 13.20
CA VAL A 121 -4.71 20.48 14.20
C VAL A 121 -3.70 19.59 13.48
N TRP A 122 -2.42 19.71 13.83
CA TRP A 122 -1.38 18.82 13.33
C TRP A 122 -0.92 17.86 14.43
N THR A 123 -0.85 16.58 14.08
CA THR A 123 -0.37 15.50 14.97
C THR A 123 0.60 14.59 14.23
N LEU A 124 1.56 14.03 14.95
CA LEU A 124 2.49 13.04 14.39
C LEU A 124 1.85 11.65 14.32
N CYS A 125 2.27 10.85 13.36
CA CYS A 125 1.80 9.50 13.12
C CYS A 125 2.23 8.59 14.26
N THR A 126 1.26 8.02 14.97
CA THR A 126 1.49 7.07 16.06
C THR A 126 2.26 5.85 15.59
N ALA A 127 1.95 5.31 14.41
CA ALA A 127 2.62 4.13 13.88
C ALA A 127 4.13 4.36 13.71
N HIS A 128 4.52 5.52 13.18
CA HIS A 128 5.93 5.85 13.02
C HIS A 128 6.63 6.16 14.34
N ASN A 129 5.94 6.74 15.33
CA ASN A 129 6.51 6.88 16.67
C ASN A 129 6.77 5.52 17.34
N ILE A 130 5.87 4.54 17.14
CA ILE A 130 6.09 3.17 17.62
C ILE A 130 7.29 2.54 16.93
N ASP A 131 7.42 2.72 15.61
CA ASP A 131 8.56 2.25 14.83
C ASP A 131 9.90 2.79 15.37
N LEU A 132 9.99 4.10 15.61
CA LEU A 132 11.17 4.73 16.23
C LEU A 132 11.47 4.17 17.64
N MET A 133 10.44 3.94 18.45
CA MET A 133 10.63 3.30 19.77
C MET A 133 11.18 1.87 19.63
N LEU A 134 10.74 1.12 18.61
CA LEU A 134 11.24 -0.22 18.34
C LEU A 134 12.69 -0.20 17.82
N GLU A 135 13.06 0.80 17.01
CA GLU A 135 14.46 1.01 16.59
C GLU A 135 15.38 1.29 17.79
N GLU A 136 14.93 2.08 18.77
CA GLU A 136 15.69 2.29 20.01
C GLU A 136 15.84 1.01 20.84
N ILE A 137 14.82 0.15 20.83
CA ILE A 137 14.88 -1.17 21.48
C ILE A 137 15.85 -2.13 20.75
N ASP A 138 15.93 -2.07 19.41
CA ASP A 138 16.91 -2.85 18.60
C ASP A 138 18.35 -2.56 19.05
N GLU A 139 18.66 -1.34 19.49
CA GLU A 139 20.00 -0.97 19.95
C GLU A 139 20.39 -1.53 21.34
N ILE A 140 19.45 -2.13 22.08
CA ILE A 140 19.77 -2.82 23.33
C ILE A 140 20.62 -4.05 23.01
N LYS A 141 21.85 -4.12 23.54
CA LYS A 141 22.85 -5.15 23.21
C LYS A 141 22.27 -6.58 23.09
N ILE A 142 21.54 -7.05 24.09
CA ILE A 142 20.96 -8.41 24.07
C ILE A 142 19.91 -8.60 22.96
N VAL A 143 19.11 -7.57 22.69
CA VAL A 143 18.10 -7.58 21.62
C VAL A 143 18.80 -7.58 20.26
N LYS A 144 19.80 -6.70 20.07
CA LYS A 144 20.60 -6.59 18.86
C LYS A 144 21.28 -7.91 18.49
N GLU A 145 21.99 -8.50 19.45
CA GLU A 145 22.69 -9.79 19.25
C GLU A 145 21.71 -10.90 18.88
N THR A 146 20.55 -10.97 19.56
CA THR A 146 19.49 -11.95 19.24
C THR A 146 18.90 -11.71 17.85
N LEU A 147 18.65 -10.45 17.47
CA LEU A 147 18.10 -10.10 16.16
C LEU A 147 19.07 -10.40 15.03
N ASP A 148 20.37 -10.19 15.23
CA ASP A 148 21.38 -10.52 14.23
C ASP A 148 21.45 -12.03 13.96
N GLU A 149 21.37 -12.88 14.99
CA GLU A 149 21.26 -14.33 14.82
C GLU A 149 19.96 -14.72 14.10
N ALA A 150 18.82 -14.16 14.51
CA ALA A 150 17.53 -14.41 13.89
C ALA A 150 17.51 -13.98 12.40
N ARG A 151 18.17 -12.86 12.07
CA ARG A 151 18.33 -12.36 10.69
C ARG A 151 19.12 -13.33 9.83
N LEU A 152 20.10 -14.06 10.37
CA LEU A 152 20.83 -15.10 9.63
C LEU A 152 19.90 -16.27 9.27
N VAL A 153 19.10 -16.75 10.22
CA VAL A 153 18.13 -17.82 9.99
C VAL A 153 17.06 -17.39 9.00
N SER A 154 16.51 -16.19 9.18
CA SER A 154 15.52 -15.60 8.27
C SER A 154 16.07 -15.48 6.84
N ARG A 155 17.26 -14.88 6.67
CA ARG A 155 17.92 -14.80 5.36
C ARG A 155 18.15 -16.17 4.74
N PHE A 156 18.56 -17.17 5.53
CA PHE A 156 18.70 -18.53 5.03
C PHE A 156 17.37 -19.08 4.50
N ILE A 157 16.28 -18.94 5.25
CA ILE A 157 14.94 -19.41 4.82
C ILE A 157 14.50 -18.70 3.53
N TYR A 158 14.55 -17.37 3.51
CA TYR A 158 14.05 -16.56 2.39
C TYR A 158 14.90 -16.66 1.12
N ASN A 159 16.21 -16.93 1.24
CA ASN A 159 17.10 -17.06 0.07
C ASN A 159 17.09 -18.46 -0.56
N HIS A 160 16.41 -19.45 0.04
CA HIS A 160 16.34 -20.82 -0.49
C HIS A 160 14.91 -21.18 -0.86
N SER A 161 14.58 -21.15 -2.17
CA SER A 161 13.23 -21.37 -2.70
C SER A 161 12.57 -22.68 -2.26
N LYS A 162 13.35 -23.72 -1.99
CA LYS A 162 12.84 -25.00 -1.47
C LYS A 162 12.46 -24.92 0.01
N ILE A 163 13.19 -24.14 0.80
CA ILE A 163 12.96 -24.00 2.25
C ILE A 163 11.79 -23.06 2.50
N ILE A 164 11.73 -21.90 1.83
CA ILE A 164 10.57 -21.00 1.94
C ILE A 164 9.25 -21.69 1.57
N PHE A 165 9.27 -22.66 0.64
CA PHE A 165 8.10 -23.46 0.28
C PHE A 165 7.64 -24.40 1.41
N LEU A 166 8.53 -24.84 2.30
CA LEU A 166 8.18 -25.68 3.45
C LEU A 166 7.52 -24.89 4.60
N PHE A 167 7.72 -23.56 4.64
CA PHE A 167 7.23 -22.67 5.69
C PHE A 167 6.04 -21.80 5.25
N ARG A 168 5.59 -21.90 4.00
CA ARG A 168 4.39 -21.25 3.45
C ARG A 168 3.24 -22.24 3.38
#